data_AF-A0A0M8PBZ7-F1
#
_entry.id   AF-A0A0M8PBZ7-F1
#
_cell.length_a   1.000
_cell.length_b   1.000
_cell.length_c   1.000
_cell.angle_alpha   90.00
_cell.angle_beta   90.00
_cell.angle_gamma   90.00
#
_symmetry.space_group_name_H-M   'P 1'
#
loop_
_entity.id
_entity.type
_entity.pdbx_description
1 polymer ?
#
loop_
_entity_poly.entity_id
_entity_poly.type
_entity_poly.pdbx_seq_one_letter_code
_entity_poly.pdbx_strand_id
1 'polypeptide(L)'
;MTAASAAAAAARYLAELTTARPLAATSVEQGEDGWTVEVEVLEDRRIPSSADRLALYRVDVALDGALQGYRRIGRYGRDSSDPTCER
;
A
#
# COMPACT_ATOMS: atom_id res chain seq x y z
N MET A 1 -5.10 8.43 -16.94
CA MET A 1 -5.51 7.58 -15.79
C MET A 1 -5.99 8.46 -14.65
N THR A 2 -6.93 8.00 -13.83
CA THR A 2 -7.36 8.71 -12.60
C THR A 2 -6.65 8.18 -11.37
N ALA A 3 -6.60 8.98 -10.29
CA ALA A 3 -6.06 8.58 -8.99
C ALA A 3 -6.67 7.26 -8.48
N ALA A 4 -8.00 7.11 -8.60
CA ALA A 4 -8.70 5.89 -8.18
C ALA A 4 -8.25 4.65 -8.97
N SER A 5 -8.08 4.78 -10.30
CA SER A 5 -7.57 3.67 -11.11
C SER A 5 -6.11 3.33 -10.82
N ALA A 6 -5.27 4.32 -10.49
CA ALA A 6 -3.89 4.09 -10.07
C ALA A 6 -3.82 3.32 -8.74
N ALA A 7 -4.64 3.72 -7.76
CA ALA A 7 -4.73 3.04 -6.47
C ALA A 7 -5.21 1.58 -6.62
N ALA A 8 -6.22 1.35 -7.48
CA ALA A 8 -6.71 0.01 -7.78
C ALA A 8 -5.64 -0.86 -8.46
N ALA A 9 -4.89 -0.29 -9.41
CA ALA A 9 -3.79 -0.99 -10.07
C ALA A 9 -2.67 -1.35 -9.09
N ALA A 10 -2.25 -0.41 -8.24
CA ALA A 10 -1.23 -0.64 -7.23
C ALA A 10 -1.61 -1.75 -6.23
N ALA A 11 -2.85 -1.74 -5.72
CA ALA A 11 -3.36 -2.78 -4.84
C ALA A 11 -3.34 -4.16 -5.52
N ARG A 12 -3.76 -4.23 -6.78
CA ARG A 12 -3.73 -5.47 -7.57
C ARG A 12 -2.31 -6.01 -7.73
N TYR A 13 -1.35 -5.17 -8.13
CA TYR A 13 0.05 -5.59 -8.29
C TYR A 13 0.64 -6.10 -6.97
N LEU A 14 0.38 -5.43 -5.85
CA LEU A 14 0.88 -5.90 -4.56
C LEU A 14 0.29 -7.25 -4.15
N ALA A 15 -1.01 -7.48 -4.39
CA ALA A 15 -1.63 -8.77 -4.13
C ALA A 15 -0.98 -9.89 -4.97
N GLU A 16 -0.67 -9.61 -6.24
CA GLU A 16 -0.02 -10.55 -7.16
C GLU A 16 1.44 -10.83 -6.77
N LEU A 17 2.20 -9.81 -6.31
CA LEU A 17 3.65 -9.90 -6.10
C LEU A 17 4.07 -10.33 -4.69
N THR A 18 3.29 -9.98 -3.66
CA THR A 18 3.71 -10.14 -2.27
C THR A 18 3.00 -11.26 -1.53
N THR A 19 1.98 -11.88 -2.14
CA THR A 19 1.01 -12.80 -1.50
C THR A 19 0.27 -12.20 -0.28
N ALA A 20 0.60 -10.96 0.09
CA ALA A 20 0.00 -10.22 1.19
C ALA A 20 -1.34 -9.62 0.75
N ARG A 21 -2.22 -9.38 1.71
CA ARG A 21 -3.52 -8.76 1.46
C ARG A 21 -3.37 -7.24 1.52
N PRO A 22 -3.61 -6.49 0.43
CA PRO A 22 -3.75 -5.05 0.49
C PRO A 22 -4.96 -4.67 1.35
N LEU A 23 -4.80 -3.65 2.20
CA LEU A 23 -5.85 -3.16 3.08
C LEU A 23 -6.44 -1.86 2.56
N ALA A 24 -5.59 -0.85 2.35
CA ALA A 24 -6.00 0.48 1.91
C ALA A 24 -4.85 1.20 1.21
N ALA A 25 -5.18 2.07 0.25
CA ALA A 25 -4.25 3.09 -0.22
C ALA A 25 -4.21 4.23 0.80
N THR A 26 -3.03 4.60 1.25
CA THR A 26 -2.81 5.68 2.23
C THR A 26 -2.36 6.98 1.58
N SER A 27 -1.83 6.92 0.36
CA SER A 27 -1.48 8.08 -0.47
C SER A 27 -1.61 7.75 -1.95
N VAL A 28 -2.02 8.74 -2.75
CA VAL A 28 -2.10 8.66 -4.21
C VAL A 28 -1.69 10.01 -4.78
N GLU A 29 -0.51 10.07 -5.40
CA GLU A 29 0.06 11.30 -5.94
C GLU A 29 0.34 11.16 -7.44
N GLN A 30 0.00 12.21 -8.21
CA GLN A 30 0.32 12.27 -9.62
C GLN A 30 1.72 12.86 -9.80
N GLY A 31 2.59 12.14 -10.51
CA GLY A 31 3.90 12.62 -10.95
C GLY A 31 3.91 12.93 -12.45
N GLU A 32 5.09 13.26 -12.98
CA GLU A 32 5.28 13.60 -14.40
C GLU A 32 5.03 12.39 -15.32
N ASP A 33 5.51 11.21 -14.96
CA ASP A 33 5.44 10.00 -15.79
C ASP A 33 4.40 8.97 -15.33
N GLY A 34 3.58 9.30 -14.32
CA GLY A 34 2.64 8.36 -13.75
C GLY A 34 2.11 8.72 -12.37
N TRP A 35 1.93 7.70 -11.55
CA TRP A 35 1.35 7.78 -10.21
C TRP A 35 2.24 7.08 -9.20
N THR A 36 2.41 7.70 -8.05
CA THR A 36 3.01 7.09 -6.87
C THR A 36 1.90 6.77 -5.89
N VAL A 37 1.76 5.51 -5.52
CA VAL A 37 0.73 5.04 -4.59
C VAL A 37 1.38 4.40 -3.38
N GLU A 38 0.96 4.80 -2.19
CA GLU A 38 1.32 4.10 -0.96
C GLU A 38 0.15 3.23 -0.50
N VAL A 39 0.43 1.97 -0.20
CA VAL A 39 -0.57 0.96 0.13
C VAL A 39 -0.15 0.22 1.40
N GLU A 40 -1.04 0.21 2.39
CA GLU A 40 -0.91 -0.62 3.57
C GLU A 40 -1.30 -2.07 3.22
N VAL A 41 -0.44 -3.02 3.58
CA VAL A 41 -0.66 -4.45 3.38
C VAL A 41 -0.47 -5.22 4.69
N LEU A 42 -1.17 -6.33 4.79
CA LEU A 42 -1.04 -7.28 5.90
C LEU A 42 -0.11 -8.43 5.49
N GLU A 43 1.13 -8.41 5.99
CA GLU A 43 2.15 -9.41 5.66
C GLU A 43 2.01 -10.70 6.46
N ASP A 44 1.61 -10.63 7.74
CA ASP A 44 1.54 -11.79 8.63
C ASP A 44 0.32 -11.68 9.56
N ARG A 45 -0.55 -12.70 9.56
CA ARG A 45 -1.70 -12.79 10.46
C ARG A 45 -1.35 -13.67 11.66
N ARG A 46 -1.52 -13.15 12.88
CA ARG A 46 -1.25 -13.90 14.11
C ARG A 46 -2.48 -13.94 15.03
N ILE A 47 -2.48 -14.90 15.95
CA ILE A 47 -3.46 -14.99 17.03
C ILE A 47 -2.73 -14.61 18.33
N PRO A 48 -3.16 -13.56 19.05
CA PRO A 48 -4.28 -12.66 18.75
C PRO A 48 -3.97 -11.68 17.59
N SER A 49 -5.00 -11.17 16.90
CA SER A 49 -4.85 -10.27 15.72
C SER A 49 -4.07 -8.98 15.99
N SER A 50 -3.88 -8.60 17.25
CA SER A 50 -2.99 -7.48 17.61
C SER A 50 -1.51 -7.74 17.30
N ALA A 51 -1.14 -9.01 17.10
CA ALA A 51 0.21 -9.39 16.67
C ALA A 51 0.35 -9.44 15.13
N ASP A 52 -0.67 -8.96 14.40
CA ASP A 52 -0.62 -8.80 12.94
C ASP A 52 0.49 -7.83 12.54
N ARG A 53 1.21 -8.20 11.47
CA ARG A 53 2.32 -7.39 10.96
C ARG A 53 1.87 -6.64 9.70
N LEU A 54 1.81 -5.32 9.83
CA LEU A 54 1.49 -4.42 8.74
C LEU A 54 2.78 -3.93 8.06
N ALA A 55 2.66 -3.66 6.76
CA ALA A 55 3.72 -3.06 5.98
C ALA A 55 3.15 -1.99 5.06
N LEU A 56 3.94 -0.94 4.84
CA LEU A 56 3.63 0.09 3.88
C LEU A 56 4.49 -0.12 2.64
N TYR A 57 3.86 -0.19 1.48
CA TYR A 57 4.51 -0.31 0.18
C TYR A 57 4.29 0.95 -0.63
N ARG A 58 5.33 1.40 -1.32
CA ARG A 58 5.21 2.37 -2.41
C ARG A 58 5.19 1.61 -3.73
N VAL A 59 4.30 2.02 -4.63
CA VAL A 59 4.12 1.45 -5.96
C VAL A 59 4.10 2.58 -6.97
N ASP A 60 4.91 2.45 -8.01
CA ASP A 60 5.02 3.40 -9.11
C ASP A 60 4.28 2.83 -10.32
N VAL A 61 3.27 3.55 -10.82
CA VAL A 61 2.37 3.11 -11.90
C VAL A 61 2.41 4.12 -13.04
N ALA A 62 2.79 3.69 -14.24
CA ALA A 62 2.80 4.55 -15.43
C ALA A 62 1.38 4.96 -15.84
N LEU A 63 1.23 6.01 -16.66
CA LEU A 63 -0.08 6.55 -17.09
C LEU A 63 -1.00 5.56 -17.83
N ASP A 64 -0.45 4.46 -18.34
CA ASP A 64 -1.15 3.36 -19.02
C ASP A 64 -1.59 2.22 -18.07
N GLY A 65 -1.16 2.26 -16.81
CA GLY A 65 -1.47 1.24 -15.80
C GLY A 65 -0.35 0.24 -15.58
N ALA A 66 0.77 0.35 -16.28
CA ALA A 66 1.90 -0.55 -16.12
C ALA A 66 2.64 -0.31 -14.80
N LEU A 67 3.01 -1.39 -14.12
CA LEU A 67 3.90 -1.32 -12.95
C LEU A 67 5.31 -0.91 -13.39
N GLN A 68 5.81 0.20 -12.84
CA GLN A 68 7.19 0.65 -13.04
C GLN A 68 8.10 0.18 -11.90
N GLY A 69 7.58 0.08 -10.69
CA GLY A 69 8.35 -0.34 -9.53
C GLY A 69 7.48 -0.53 -8.29
N TYR A 70 8.01 -1.29 -7.32
CA TYR A 70 7.44 -1.36 -5.99
C TYR A 70 8.53 -1.59 -4.95
N ARG A 71 8.33 -1.09 -3.74
CA ARG A 71 9.22 -1.31 -2.60
C ARG A 71 8.47 -1.20 -1.29
N ARG A 72 8.86 -2.01 -0.31
CA ARG A 72 8.43 -1.84 1.07
C ARG A 72 9.17 -0.65 1.67
N ILE A 73 8.42 0.30 2.23
CA ILE A 73 8.96 1.52 2.84
C ILE A 73 8.81 1.54 4.36
N GLY A 74 7.99 0.68 4.94
CA GLY A 74 7.84 0.56 6.40
C GLY A 74 7.25 -0.77 6.84
N ARG A 75 7.44 -1.11 8.13
CA ARG A 75 6.75 -2.20 8.85
C ARG A 75 6.44 -1.76 10.27
N TYR A 76 5.25 -2.07 10.75
CA TYR A 76 4.83 -1.76 12.11
C TYR A 76 3.91 -2.86 12.65
N GLY A 77 3.86 -2.97 13.97
CA GLY A 77 2.90 -3.82 14.66
C GLY A 77 1.54 -3.12 14.71
N ARG A 78 0.46 -3.90 14.75
CA ARG A 78 -0.88 -3.34 14.95
C ARG A 78 -1.04 -2.68 16.32
N ASP A 79 -0.24 -3.10 17.31
CA ASP A 79 -0.12 -2.49 18.64
C ASP A 79 0.46 -1.06 18.62
N SER A 80 1.14 -0.68 17.53
CA SER A 80 1.80 0.62 17.37
C SER A 80 1.00 1.61 16.50
N SER A 81 -0.22 1.24 16.10
CA SER A 81 -1.05 2.03 15.20
C SER A 81 -2.00 2.97 15.96
N ASP A 82 -1.47 4.07 16.50
CA ASP A 82 -2.25 5.31 16.64
C ASP A 82 -1.44 6.49 16.09
N PRO A 83 -1.83 6.98 14.91
CA PRO A 83 -1.67 8.39 14.63
C PRO A 83 -2.92 8.94 13.94
N THR A 84 -4.01 9.11 14.69
CA THR A 84 -5.01 10.19 14.48
C THR A 84 -6.03 10.16 15.61
N CYS A 85 -5.64 10.68 16.77
CA CYS A 85 -6.58 11.45 17.58
C CYS A 85 -6.53 12.89 17.05
N GLU A 86 -7.54 13.26 16.27
CA GLU A 86 -7.78 14.63 15.82
C GLU A 86 -7.84 15.60 17.02
N ARG A 87 -7.23 16.78 16.88
CA ARG A 87 -7.52 17.95 17.73
C ARG A 87 -8.36 18.94 16.95
#